data_AF-A0A2M7XV37-F1
#
_entry.id   AF-A0A2M7XV37-F1
#
_cell.length_a   1.000
_cell.length_b   1.000
_cell.length_c   1.000
_cell.angle_alpha   90.00
_cell.angle_beta   90.00
_cell.angle_gamma   90.00
#
_symmetry.space_group_name_H-M   'P 1'
#
loop_
_entity.id
_entity.type
_entity.pdbx_description
1 polymer ?
#
loop_
_entity_poly.entity_id
_entity_poly.type
_entity_poly.pdbx_seq_one_letter_code
_entity_poly.pdbx_strand_id
1 'polypeptide(L)' 'MTFDIKGILDGKRLAISRALSIIENQRAEIDALTDALHGHLGHAFRIGVTGPPGAGKSSLLDNLIEVWRQTG' A
#
# COMPACT_ATOMS: atom_id res chain seq x y z
N MET A 1 7.09 -21.35 -3.02
CA MET A 1 5.97 -20.73 -2.27
C MET A 1 5.19 -19.89 -3.26
N THR A 2 3.86 -19.98 -3.26
CA THR A 2 3.03 -19.27 -4.25
C THR A 2 2.43 -18.03 -3.61
N PHE A 3 2.77 -16.86 -4.11
CA PHE A 3 2.13 -15.60 -3.70
C PHE A 3 0.72 -15.53 -4.27
N ASP A 4 -0.22 -15.01 -3.50
CA ASP A 4 -1.56 -14.71 -4.01
C ASP A 4 -1.55 -13.37 -4.77
N ILE A 5 -0.86 -13.35 -5.92
CA ILE A 5 -0.73 -12.14 -6.76
C ILE A 5 -2.10 -11.66 -7.21
N LYS A 6 -2.98 -12.57 -7.62
CA LYS A 6 -4.35 -12.24 -8.01
C LYS A 6 -5.10 -11.59 -6.85
N GLY A 7 -5.00 -12.13 -5.64
CA GLY A 7 -5.61 -11.54 -4.45
C GLY A 7 -5.06 -10.14 -4.14
N ILE A 8 -3.76 -9.90 -4.34
CA ILE A 8 -3.16 -8.56 -4.18
C ILE A 8 -3.77 -7.58 -5.19
N LEU A 9 -3.81 -7.95 -6.48
CA LEU A 9 -4.34 -7.11 -7.56
C LEU A 9 -5.85 -6.87 -7.43
N ASP A 10 -6.60 -7.85 -6.90
CA ASP A 10 -8.03 -7.74 -6.60
C ASP A 10 -8.33 -6.97 -5.29
N GLY A 11 -7.31 -6.40 -4.63
CA GLY A 11 -7.50 -5.60 -3.41
C GLY A 11 -7.84 -6.42 -2.16
N LYS A 12 -7.55 -7.72 -2.13
CA LYS A 12 -7.86 -8.58 -0.98
C LYS A 12 -6.96 -8.25 0.20
N ARG A 13 -7.57 -7.73 1.27
CA ARG A 13 -6.87 -7.28 2.50
C ARG A 13 -5.87 -8.31 3.04
N LEU A 14 -6.24 -9.58 3.14
CA LEU A 14 -5.35 -10.62 3.67
C LEU A 14 -4.13 -10.89 2.78
N ALA A 15 -4.31 -10.87 1.45
CA ALA A 15 -3.21 -11.07 0.50
C ALA A 15 -2.21 -9.90 0.57
N ILE A 16 -2.72 -8.66 0.63
CA ILE A 16 -1.92 -7.45 0.81
C ILE A 16 -1.17 -7.48 2.16
N SER A 17 -1.84 -7.79 3.26
CA SER A 17 -1.20 -7.86 4.58
C SER A 17 -0.05 -8.88 4.62
N ARG A 18 -0.21 -10.05 3.99
CA ARG A 18 0.85 -11.05 3.89
C ARG A 18 2.05 -10.55 3.08
N ALA A 19 1.80 -9.88 1.96
CA ALA A 19 2.84 -9.26 1.15
C ALA A 19 3.63 -8.19 1.94
N LEU A 20 2.93 -7.32 2.67
CA LEU A 20 3.55 -6.33 3.54
C LEU A 20 4.42 -6.99 4.62
N SER A 21 3.90 -8.03 5.29
CA SER A 21 4.68 -8.76 6.29
C SER A 21 5.94 -9.43 5.72
N ILE A 22 5.95 -9.86 4.46
CA ILE A 22 7.17 -10.38 3.81
C ILE A 22 8.22 -9.27 3.69
N ILE A 23 7.80 -8.09 3.22
CA ILE A 23 8.66 -6.92 3.02
C ILE A 23 9.21 -6.39 4.35
N GLU A 24 8.34 -6.19 5.34
CA GLU A 24 8.70 -5.64 6.66
C GLU A 24 9.68 -6.55 7.42
N ASN A 25 9.55 -7.87 7.25
CA ASN A 25 10.42 -8.85 7.91
C ASN A 25 11.64 -9.23 7.07
N GLN A 26 11.93 -8.51 5.98
CA GLN A 26 13.12 -8.72 5.15
C GLN A 26 13.32 -10.19 4.71
N ARG A 27 12.23 -10.87 4.39
CA ARG A 27 12.31 -12.29 4.07
C ARG A 27 12.93 -12.50 2.68
N ALA A 28 13.47 -13.70 2.44
CA ALA A 28 14.16 -14.03 1.20
C ALA A 28 13.24 -13.95 -0.05
N GLU A 29 11.92 -13.95 0.14
CA GLU A 29 10.94 -13.95 -0.94
C GLU A 29 10.65 -12.55 -1.53
N ILE A 30 11.27 -11.48 -1.01
CA ILE A 30 11.00 -10.09 -1.43
C ILE A 30 11.22 -9.90 -2.92
N ASP A 31 12.38 -10.32 -3.45
CA ASP A 31 12.73 -10.07 -4.85
C ASP A 31 11.71 -10.70 -5.81
N ALA A 32 11.35 -11.96 -5.56
CA ALA A 32 10.36 -12.68 -6.35
C ALA A 32 8.95 -12.05 -6.24
N LEU A 33 8.58 -11.53 -5.08
CA LEU A 33 7.32 -10.80 -4.88
C LEU A 33 7.32 -9.46 -5.64
N THR A 34 8.42 -8.70 -5.57
CA THR A 34 8.52 -7.40 -6.25
C THR A 34 8.56 -7.55 -7.77
N ASP A 35 9.27 -8.56 -8.30
CA ASP A 35 9.32 -8.85 -9.73
C ASP A 35 7.93 -9.20 -10.26
N ALA A 36 7.17 -10.02 -9.53
CA ALA A 36 5.82 -10.40 -9.92
C ALA A 36 4.83 -9.21 -9.93
N LEU A 37 5.08 -8.17 -9.13
CA LEU A 37 4.21 -6.99 -9.04
C LEU A 37 4.67 -5.83 -9.93
N HIS A 38 5.91 -5.83 -10.41
CA HIS A 38 6.54 -4.68 -11.08
C HIS A 38 5.73 -4.15 -12.27
N GLY A 39 5.16 -5.06 -13.09
CA GLY A 39 4.34 -4.70 -14.26
C GLY A 39 2.97 -4.08 -13.94
N HIS A 40 2.55 -4.05 -12.67
CA HIS A 40 1.27 -3.52 -12.22
C HIS A 40 1.37 -2.16 -11.50
N LEU A 41 2.58 -1.59 -11.43
CA LEU A 41 2.85 -0.33 -10.74
C LEU A 41 2.58 0.89 -11.65
N GLY A 42 2.52 2.09 -11.05
CA GLY A 42 2.38 3.36 -11.78
C GLY A 42 0.96 3.90 -11.92
N HIS A 43 -0.04 3.17 -11.43
CA HIS A 43 -1.46 3.56 -11.52
C HIS A 43 -2.01 4.28 -10.28
N ALA A 44 -1.14 4.80 -9.40
CA ALA A 44 -1.55 5.44 -8.15
C ALA A 44 -0.84 6.79 -7.95
N PHE A 45 -1.57 7.76 -7.40
CA PHE A 45 -0.98 9.03 -6.96
C PHE A 45 -0.08 8.81 -5.74
N ARG A 46 1.11 9.42 -5.75
CA ARG A 46 2.05 9.39 -4.63
C ARG A 46 2.25 10.81 -4.09
N ILE A 47 1.71 11.05 -2.89
CA ILE A 47 1.67 12.39 -2.27
C ILE A 47 2.35 12.31 -0.90
N GLY A 48 3.41 13.10 -0.72
CA GLY A 48 4.11 13.22 0.57
C GLY A 48 3.49 14.31 1.43
N VAL A 49 3.20 14.01 2.69
CA VAL A 49 2.65 14.97 3.66
C VAL A 49 3.58 15.06 4.86
N THR A 50 3.99 16.29 5.22
CA THR A 50 4.95 16.56 6.31
C THR A 50 4.54 17.80 7.12
N GLY A 51 5.17 18.00 8.28
CA GLY A 51 4.90 19.11 9.20
C GLY A 51 5.20 18.73 10.66
N PRO A 52 5.33 19.71 11.57
CA PRO A 52 5.74 19.47 12.96
C PRO A 52 4.72 18.63 13.75
N PRO A 53 5.12 18.01 14.88
CA PRO A 53 4.17 17.40 15.81
C PRO A 53 3.06 18.39 16.21
N GLY A 54 1.81 17.92 16.27
CA GLY A 54 0.67 18.78 16.59
C GLY A 54 0.11 19.64 15.44
N ALA A 55 0.74 19.67 14.25
CA ALA A 55 0.26 20.46 13.10
C ALA A 55 -1.08 19.99 12.46
N GLY A 56 -1.79 19.04 13.07
CA GLY A 56 -3.06 18.54 12.54
C GLY A 56 -2.97 17.61 11.32
N LYS A 57 -1.78 17.11 10.97
CA LYS A 57 -1.55 16.25 9.79
C LYS A 57 -2.49 15.03 9.74
N SER A 58 -2.62 14.29 10.85
CA SER A 58 -3.48 13.10 10.89
C SER A 58 -4.95 13.44 10.69
N SER A 59 -5.44 14.52 11.31
CA SER A 59 -6.82 14.99 11.13
C SER A 59 -7.10 15.44 9.71
N LEU A 60 -6.16 16.16 9.08
CA LEU A 60 -6.26 16.55 7.68
C LEU A 60 -6.30 15.32 6.76
N LEU A 61 -5.39 14.37 6.96
CA LEU A 61 -5.30 13.16 6.14
C LEU A 61 -6.55 12.29 6.27
N ASP A 62 -7.10 12.14 7.48
CA ASP A 62 -8.32 11.35 7.73
C ASP A 62 -9.50 11.91 6.94
N ASN A 63 -9.75 13.22 7.05
CA ASN A 63 -10.80 13.92 6.30
C ASN A 63 -10.55 13.87 4.78
N LEU A 64 -9.31 14.05 4.33
CA LEU A 64 -8.96 14.00 2.90
C LEU A 64 -9.23 12.61 2.31
N ILE A 65 -8.84 11.55 3.03
CA ILE A 65 -9.07 10.15 2.63
C ILE A 65 -10.57 9.87 2.57
N GLU A 66 -11.35 10.33 3.55
CA GLU A 66 -12.81 10.18 3.55
C GLU A 66 -13.43 10.81 2.30
N VAL A 67 -13.11 12.07 2.00
CA VAL A 67 -13.62 12.77 0.83
C VAL A 67 -13.21 12.05 -0.46
N TRP A 68 -11.94 11.68 -0.63
CA TRP A 68 -11.47 11.00 -1.84
C TRP A 68 -12.12 9.64 -2.07
N ARG A 69 -12.41 8.89 -1.00
CA ARG A 69 -13.13 7.62 -1.11
C ARG A 69 -14.59 7.79 -1.55
N GLN A 70 -15.20 8.93 -1.23
CA GLN A 70 -16.57 9.25 -1.66
C GLN A 70 -16.61 9.75 -3.12
N THR A 71 -15.59 10.50 -3.54
CA THR A 71 -15.49 11.04 -4.90
C THR A 71 -14.88 10.07 -5.91
N GLY A 72 -14.62 8.82 -5.51
CA GLY A 72 -14.00 7.78 -6.32
C GLY A 72 -14.72 7.50 -7.62
#